data_AF-A0A443QIF2-F1
#
_entry.id   AF-A0A443QIF2-F1
#
_cell.length_a   1.000
_cell.length_b   1.000
_cell.length_c   1.000
_cell.angle_alpha   90.00
_cell.angle_beta   90.00
_cell.angle_gamma   90.00
#
_symmetry.space_group_name_H-M   'P 1'
#
loop_
_entity.id
_entity.type
_entity.pdbx_description
1 polymer ?
#
loop_
_entity_poly.entity_id
_entity_poly.type
_entity_poly.pdbx_seq_one_letter_code
_entity_poly.pdbx_strand_id
1 'polypeptide(L)'
;MDRRVFVNRSLHLEKIKFFGFDMDYTLAEYKSPQLESVTFTFALKRLISMGYPDTISDFEYNPSFPIRGLWFDTLHGNFLKVDPFGNILVAVHGFKFLTTSEIYNIYPNKFVLMDENRIAVLNTLFTQPETYLLACVIDYFSNSPEFTPCDTTGVKQTNGNL
;
A
#
# COMPACT_ATOMS: atom_id res chain seq x y z
N MET A 1 17.63 23.43 9.93
CA MET A 1 16.27 23.12 9.44
C MET A 1 15.43 24.37 9.53
N ASP A 2 14.82 24.75 8.42
CA ASP A 2 13.94 25.92 8.35
C ASP A 2 12.61 25.58 9.06
N ARG A 3 12.26 26.31 10.13
CA ARG A 3 11.07 26.04 10.97
C ARG A 3 9.84 26.73 10.38
N ARG A 4 9.54 26.43 9.12
CA ARG A 4 8.51 27.12 8.35
C ARG A 4 7.15 26.44 8.46
N VAL A 5 6.09 27.24 8.62
CA VAL A 5 4.70 26.80 8.47
C VAL A 5 4.19 27.25 7.09
N PHE A 6 3.71 26.32 6.27
CA PHE A 6 3.20 26.60 4.92
C PHE A 6 1.73 27.02 4.95
N VAL A 7 1.29 27.84 3.99
CA VAL A 7 -0.05 28.43 3.94
C VAL A 7 -0.71 28.19 2.59
N ASN A 8 -1.78 27.38 2.56
CA ASN A 8 -2.61 27.18 1.36
C ASN A 8 -3.75 28.21 1.28
N ARG A 9 -4.31 28.62 2.42
CA ARG A 9 -5.37 29.63 2.56
C ARG A 9 -5.01 30.56 3.71
N SER A 10 -5.24 31.86 3.54
CA SER A 10 -4.96 32.86 4.58
C SER A 10 -5.71 32.56 5.88
N LEU A 11 -5.03 32.63 7.02
CA LEU A 11 -5.57 32.33 8.34
C LEU A 11 -5.16 33.43 9.34
N HIS A 12 -6.16 34.06 9.98
CA HIS A 12 -5.93 35.07 11.03
C HIS A 12 -5.89 34.38 12.40
N LEU A 13 -4.69 34.09 12.91
CA LEU A 13 -4.51 33.36 14.18
C LEU A 13 -5.15 34.07 15.39
N GLU A 14 -5.24 35.40 15.37
CA GLU A 14 -5.91 36.18 16.42
C GLU A 14 -7.39 35.83 16.64
N LYS A 15 -8.06 35.25 15.62
CA LYS A 15 -9.48 34.88 15.68
C LYS A 15 -9.70 33.46 16.22
N ILE A 16 -8.63 32.67 16.41
CA ILE A 16 -8.71 31.28 16.87
C ILE A 16 -8.79 31.25 18.40
N LYS A 17 -9.83 30.60 18.93
CA LYS A 17 -10.08 30.51 20.38
C LYS A 17 -9.71 29.14 20.99
N PHE A 18 -9.64 28.10 20.16
CA PHE A 18 -9.40 26.73 20.60
C PHE A 18 -8.39 26.07 19.67
N PHE A 19 -7.52 25.25 20.23
CA PHE A 19 -6.54 24.44 19.52
C PHE A 19 -6.81 22.97 19.84
N GLY A 20 -7.24 22.21 18.85
CA GLY A 20 -7.39 20.76 18.96
C GLY A 20 -6.13 20.07 18.46
N PHE A 21 -5.72 19.01 19.15
CA PHE A 21 -4.58 18.18 18.77
C PHE A 21 -5.04 16.73 18.64
N ASP A 22 -4.63 16.09 17.56
CA ASP A 22 -4.61 14.64 17.45
C ASP A 22 -3.35 14.08 18.15
N MET A 23 -3.32 12.79 18.47
CA MET A 23 -2.21 12.18 19.19
C MET A 23 -1.17 11.59 18.25
N ASP A 24 -1.53 10.52 17.53
CA ASP A 24 -0.61 9.71 16.75
C ASP A 24 -0.15 10.43 15.49
N TYR A 25 1.16 10.47 15.25
CA TYR A 25 1.79 11.21 14.16
C TYR A 25 1.46 12.72 14.12
N THR A 26 0.90 13.27 15.20
CA THR A 26 0.67 14.71 15.40
C THR A 26 1.45 15.22 16.62
N LEU A 27 1.17 14.68 17.80
CA LEU A 27 1.94 14.95 19.03
C LEU A 27 2.98 13.86 19.30
N ALA A 28 2.60 12.61 19.09
CA ALA A 28 3.46 11.44 19.23
C ALA A 28 3.98 11.03 17.85
N GLU A 29 5.18 11.51 17.51
CA GLU A 29 5.89 11.08 16.31
C GLU A 29 6.65 9.78 16.59
N TYR A 30 6.21 8.70 15.96
CA TYR A 30 6.88 7.40 16.07
C TYR A 30 8.18 7.38 15.27
N LYS A 31 9.19 6.68 15.80
CA LYS A 31 10.49 6.56 15.14
C LYS A 31 10.39 5.63 13.94
N SER A 32 10.68 6.18 12.77
CA SER A 32 10.81 5.43 11.52
C SER A 32 12.27 5.00 11.29
N PRO A 33 12.55 3.76 10.87
CA PRO A 33 11.61 2.71 10.47
C PRO A 33 11.25 1.71 11.60
N GLN A 34 11.53 2.02 12.87
CA GLN A 34 11.44 1.03 13.96
C GLN A 34 10.01 0.58 14.24
N LEU A 35 9.04 1.49 14.29
CA LEU A 35 7.64 1.11 14.54
C LEU A 35 7.09 0.27 13.39
N GLU A 36 7.36 0.69 12.16
CA GLU A 36 6.90 0.03 10.94
C GLU A 36 7.48 -1.38 10.84
N SER A 37 8.78 -1.54 11.13
CA SER A 37 9.45 -2.85 11.13
C SER A 37 8.82 -3.82 12.14
N VAL A 38 8.57 -3.36 13.37
CA VAL A 38 7.93 -4.19 14.41
C VAL A 38 6.49 -4.55 14.02
N THR A 39 5.74 -3.58 13.52
CA THR A 39 4.35 -3.79 13.05
C THR A 39 4.30 -4.80 11.92
N PHE A 40 5.22 -4.70 10.96
CA PHE A 40 5.37 -5.65 9.85
C PHE A 40 5.66 -7.07 10.35
N THR A 41 6.60 -7.24 11.28
CA THR A 41 6.89 -8.56 11.87
C THR A 41 5.68 -9.16 12.58
N PHE A 42 4.90 -8.38 13.32
CA PHE A 42 3.67 -8.88 13.95
C PHE A 42 2.59 -9.26 12.94
N ALA A 43 2.43 -8.48 11.87
CA ALA A 43 1.50 -8.78 10.79
C ALA A 43 1.87 -10.09 10.08
N LEU A 44 3.16 -10.32 9.79
CA LEU A 44 3.65 -11.59 9.24
C LEU A 44 3.31 -12.78 10.13
N LYS A 45 3.63 -12.69 11.43
CA LYS A 45 3.30 -13.73 12.41
C LYS A 45 1.80 -14.02 12.44
N ARG A 46 0.97 -12.98 12.33
CA ARG A 46 -0.49 -13.13 12.28
C ARG A 46 -0.94 -13.86 11.02
N LEU A 47 -0.42 -13.50 9.84
CA LEU A 47 -0.75 -14.18 8.59
C LEU A 47 -0.37 -15.67 8.62
N ILE A 48 0.83 -15.99 9.11
CA ILE A 48 1.27 -17.39 9.30
C ILE A 48 0.31 -18.13 10.22
N SER A 49 -0.09 -17.53 11.34
CA SER A 49 -1.08 -18.14 12.25
C SER A 49 -2.46 -18.38 11.63
N MET A 50 -2.77 -17.70 10.51
CA MET A 50 -4.01 -17.87 9.76
C MET A 50 -3.89 -18.89 8.61
N GLY A 51 -2.70 -19.47 8.39
CA GLY A 51 -2.46 -20.52 7.39
C GLY A 51 -1.68 -20.07 6.15
N TYR A 52 -1.09 -18.87 6.15
CA TYR A 52 -0.14 -18.50 5.09
C TYR A 52 1.17 -19.30 5.22
N PRO A 53 1.92 -19.52 4.12
CA PRO A 53 3.15 -20.31 4.14
C PRO A 53 4.20 -19.78 5.12
N ASP A 54 4.83 -20.67 5.89
CA ASP A 54 5.88 -20.29 6.86
C ASP A 54 7.07 -19.57 6.22
N THR A 55 7.30 -19.76 4.92
CA THR A 55 8.38 -19.11 4.16
C THR A 55 8.27 -17.58 4.12
N ILE A 56 7.09 -17.00 4.38
CA ILE A 56 6.95 -15.54 4.45
C ILE A 56 7.60 -14.95 5.71
N SER A 57 7.97 -15.79 6.69
CA SER A 57 8.64 -15.34 7.92
C SER A 57 10.01 -14.71 7.68
N ASP A 58 10.65 -15.02 6.54
CA ASP A 58 11.96 -14.50 6.15
C ASP A 58 11.90 -13.09 5.54
N PHE A 59 10.69 -12.52 5.35
CA PHE A 59 10.57 -11.17 4.82
C PHE A 59 11.06 -10.12 5.82
N GLU A 60 11.84 -9.17 5.33
CA GLU A 60 12.33 -8.02 6.10
C GLU A 60 11.70 -6.73 5.58
N TYR A 61 11.28 -5.86 6.49
CA TYR A 61 10.66 -4.59 6.12
C TYR A 61 11.66 -3.66 5.42
N ASN A 62 11.32 -3.20 4.21
CA ASN A 62 12.10 -2.20 3.48
C ASN A 62 11.36 -0.85 3.45
N PRO A 63 11.84 0.18 4.19
CA PRO A 63 11.19 1.50 4.23
C PRO A 63 11.29 2.29 2.92
N SER A 64 12.11 1.85 1.97
CA SER A 64 12.33 2.57 0.70
C SER A 64 11.24 2.34 -0.34
N PHE A 65 10.41 1.29 -0.16
CA PHE A 65 9.36 0.93 -1.10
C PHE A 65 8.03 1.66 -0.87
N PRO A 66 7.42 1.64 0.34
CA PRO A 66 6.08 2.16 0.52
C PRO A 66 6.05 3.69 0.45
N ILE A 67 5.23 4.22 -0.46
CA ILE A 67 4.93 5.65 -0.56
C ILE A 67 3.52 5.88 -0.04
N ARG A 68 3.32 6.94 0.75
CA ARG A 68 2.00 7.32 1.26
C ARG A 68 1.07 7.78 0.12
N GLY A 69 -0.19 7.38 0.19
CA GLY A 69 -1.23 7.81 -0.75
C GLY A 69 -1.35 6.94 -2.00
N LEU A 70 -0.79 5.73 -1.97
CA LEU A 70 -1.05 4.73 -3.01
C LEU A 70 -2.48 4.22 -2.91
N TRP A 71 -3.08 3.96 -4.06
CA TRP A 71 -4.34 3.26 -4.19
C TRP A 71 -4.04 1.78 -4.39
N PHE A 72 -4.67 0.90 -3.63
CA PHE A 72 -4.56 -0.53 -3.82
C PHE A 72 -5.83 -1.05 -4.47
N ASP A 73 -5.69 -1.60 -5.68
CA ASP A 73 -6.77 -2.24 -6.41
C ASP A 73 -6.91 -3.69 -5.96
N THR A 74 -7.93 -3.96 -5.15
CA THR A 74 -8.18 -5.30 -4.59
C THR A 74 -8.59 -6.31 -5.65
N LEU A 75 -9.07 -5.85 -6.82
CA LEU A 75 -9.47 -6.74 -7.91
C LEU A 75 -8.25 -7.34 -8.62
N HIS A 76 -7.23 -6.53 -8.91
CA HIS A 76 -6.05 -6.96 -9.68
C HIS A 76 -4.76 -7.08 -8.85
N GLY A 77 -4.79 -6.69 -7.58
CA GLY A 77 -3.62 -6.71 -6.70
C GLY A 77 -2.54 -5.71 -7.14
N ASN A 78 -2.93 -4.53 -7.64
CA ASN A 78 -1.98 -3.52 -8.10
C ASN A 78 -1.96 -2.30 -7.18
N PHE A 79 -0.76 -1.79 -6.91
CA PHE A 79 -0.57 -0.46 -6.33
C PHE A 79 -0.57 0.59 -7.43
N LEU A 80 -1.43 1.57 -7.31
CA LEU A 80 -1.62 2.65 -8.28
C LEU A 80 -1.23 3.97 -7.63
N LYS A 81 -0.33 4.71 -8.29
CA LYS A 81 -0.15 6.13 -8.03
C LYS A 81 -1.01 6.88 -9.02
N VAL A 82 -2.01 7.60 -8.53
CA VAL A 82 -2.97 8.32 -9.38
C VAL A 82 -2.86 9.83 -9.21
N ASP A 83 -3.31 10.57 -10.21
CA ASP A 83 -3.55 12.00 -10.10
C ASP A 83 -4.93 12.28 -9.44
N PRO A 84 -5.27 13.55 -9.15
CA PRO A 84 -6.56 13.91 -8.56
C PRO A 84 -7.79 13.56 -9.41
N PHE A 85 -7.61 13.26 -10.69
CA PHE A 85 -8.69 12.89 -11.60
C PHE A 85 -8.86 11.37 -11.72
N GLY A 86 -7.95 10.56 -11.17
CA GLY A 86 -7.97 9.09 -11.28
C GLY A 86 -7.13 8.54 -12.44
N ASN A 87 -6.34 9.37 -13.12
CA ASN A 87 -5.41 8.88 -14.14
C ASN A 87 -4.23 8.19 -13.46
N ILE A 88 -3.88 7.00 -13.95
CA ILE A 88 -2.80 6.19 -13.40
C ILE A 88 -1.46 6.77 -13.85
N LEU A 89 -0.64 7.23 -12.91
CA LEU A 89 0.72 7.70 -13.18
C LEU A 89 1.72 6.55 -13.19
N VAL A 90 1.61 5.66 -12.20
CA VAL A 90 2.48 4.48 -12.02
C VAL A 90 1.61 3.33 -11.51
N ALA A 91 1.88 2.11 -11.97
CA ALA A 91 1.30 0.89 -11.44
C ALA A 91 2.38 -0.14 -11.10
N VAL A 92 2.23 -0.82 -9.98
CA VAL A 92 3.16 -1.85 -9.49
C VAL A 92 2.37 -3.09 -9.06
N HIS A 93 2.81 -4.26 -9.50
CA HIS A 93 2.26 -5.56 -9.09
C HIS A 93 3.33 -6.32 -8.29
N GLY A 94 3.11 -6.54 -6.99
CA GLY A 94 4.18 -6.99 -6.09
C GLY A 94 5.34 -5.99 -6.08
N PHE A 95 6.51 -6.38 -6.59
CA PHE A 95 7.65 -5.48 -6.81
C PHE A 95 7.89 -5.12 -8.28
N LYS A 96 7.08 -5.64 -9.20
CA LYS A 96 7.21 -5.40 -10.64
C LYS A 96 6.50 -4.09 -11.04
N PHE A 97 7.26 -3.13 -11.55
CA PHE A 97 6.68 -1.96 -12.22
C PHE A 97 6.06 -2.38 -13.55
N LEU A 98 4.79 -2.02 -13.74
CA LEU A 98 4.07 -2.32 -14.97
C LEU A 98 4.43 -1.31 -16.06
N THR A 99 4.64 -1.82 -17.26
CA THR A 99 4.82 -0.99 -18.46
C THR A 99 3.50 -0.34 -18.86
N THR A 100 3.57 0.74 -19.63
CA THR A 100 2.37 1.42 -20.14
C THR A 100 1.43 0.47 -20.88
N SER A 101 1.96 -0.45 -21.69
CA SER A 101 1.13 -1.43 -22.41
C SER A 101 0.42 -2.41 -21.48
N GLU A 102 1.09 -2.90 -20.44
CA GLU A 102 0.46 -3.75 -19.41
C GLU A 102 -0.62 -2.99 -18.65
N ILE A 103 -0.38 -1.71 -18.33
CA ILE A 103 -1.39 -0.86 -17.68
C ILE A 103 -2.62 -0.70 -18.57
N TYR A 104 -2.46 -0.47 -19.88
CA TYR A 104 -3.62 -0.34 -20.79
C TYR A 104 -4.41 -1.65 -20.94
N ASN A 105 -3.76 -2.79 -20.82
CA ASN A 105 -4.43 -4.09 -20.87
C ASN A 105 -5.34 -4.32 -19.64
N ILE A 106 -4.91 -3.88 -18.46
CA ILE A 106 -5.66 -4.04 -17.20
C ILE A 106 -6.66 -2.90 -16.99
N TYR A 107 -6.23 -1.67 -17.30
CA TYR A 107 -6.98 -0.43 -17.11
C TYR A 107 -7.19 0.25 -18.47
N PRO A 108 -8.25 -0.11 -19.22
CA PRO A 108 -8.62 0.61 -20.44
C PRO A 108 -8.76 2.11 -20.13
N ASN A 109 -8.13 2.96 -20.95
CA ASN A 109 -7.99 4.41 -20.74
C ASN A 109 -7.01 4.87 -19.65
N LYS A 110 -6.24 3.97 -19.03
CA LYS A 110 -5.24 4.33 -17.98
C LYS A 110 -5.88 5.14 -16.84
N PHE A 111 -7.10 4.77 -16.50
CA PHE A 111 -7.97 5.48 -15.57
C PHE A 111 -8.60 4.49 -14.60
N VAL A 112 -8.74 4.91 -13.35
CA VAL A 112 -9.47 4.17 -12.33
C VAL A 112 -10.43 5.11 -11.61
N LEU A 113 -11.70 4.70 -11.52
CA LEU A 113 -12.69 5.41 -10.71
C LEU A 113 -12.45 5.07 -9.24
N MET A 114 -12.55 6.05 -8.35
CA MET A 114 -12.62 5.77 -6.91
C MET A 114 -13.91 5.00 -6.60
N ASP A 115 -13.75 3.74 -6.22
CA ASP A 115 -14.81 2.87 -5.69
C ASP A 115 -14.32 2.26 -4.39
N GLU A 116 -14.96 2.59 -3.28
CA GLU A 116 -14.55 2.16 -1.93
C GLU A 116 -14.60 0.63 -1.75
N ASN A 117 -15.35 -0.10 -2.60
CA ASN A 117 -15.41 -1.56 -2.54
C ASN A 117 -14.23 -2.24 -3.23
N ARG A 118 -13.54 -1.53 -4.13
CA ARG A 118 -12.44 -2.05 -4.96
C ARG A 118 -11.10 -1.40 -4.64
N ILE A 119 -11.12 -0.12 -4.29
CA ILE A 119 -9.93 0.70 -4.11
C ILE A 119 -9.75 1.02 -2.62
N ALA A 120 -8.69 0.48 -2.04
CA ALA A 120 -8.25 0.87 -0.70
C ALA A 120 -7.20 2.00 -0.80
N VAL A 121 -7.40 3.10 -0.09
CA VAL A 121 -6.48 4.25 -0.12
C VAL A 121 -5.53 4.23 1.08
N LEU A 122 -4.24 4.01 0.82
CA LEU A 122 -3.20 3.80 1.83
C LEU A 122 -2.59 5.14 2.27
N ASN A 123 -3.41 5.93 2.99
CA ASN A 123 -3.19 7.35 3.27
C ASN A 123 -2.54 7.65 4.62
N THR A 124 -2.28 6.69 5.49
CA THR A 124 -1.70 6.94 6.82
C THR A 124 -0.29 6.39 6.92
N LEU A 125 0.49 6.86 7.89
CA LEU A 125 1.81 6.26 8.14
C LEU A 125 1.68 4.84 8.70
N PHE A 126 0.58 4.55 9.42
CA PHE A 126 0.24 3.19 9.84
C PHE A 126 0.04 2.20 8.68
N THR A 127 -0.41 2.68 7.51
CA THR A 127 -0.59 1.80 6.34
C THR A 127 0.72 1.42 5.65
N GLN A 128 1.86 2.06 5.94
CA GLN A 128 3.13 1.75 5.27
C GLN A 128 3.61 0.28 5.43
N PRO A 129 3.64 -0.32 6.64
CA PRO A 129 3.99 -1.73 6.78
C PRO A 129 3.00 -2.65 6.06
N GLU A 130 1.70 -2.32 6.05
CA GLU A 130 0.68 -3.08 5.31
C GLU A 130 0.90 -3.01 3.80
N THR A 131 1.17 -1.81 3.25
CA THR A 131 1.51 -1.62 1.83
C THR A 131 2.67 -2.52 1.41
N TYR A 132 3.74 -2.54 2.22
CA TYR A 132 4.91 -3.36 1.92
C TYR A 132 4.60 -4.86 2.05
N LEU A 133 3.83 -5.25 3.07
CA LEU A 133 3.42 -6.64 3.26
C LEU A 133 2.57 -7.16 2.11
N LEU A 134 1.60 -6.38 1.64
CA LEU A 134 0.81 -6.72 0.46
C LEU A 134 1.71 -6.93 -0.76
N ALA A 135 2.70 -6.06 -0.97
CA ALA A 135 3.65 -6.21 -2.07
C ALA A 135 4.49 -7.48 -1.95
N CYS A 136 5.02 -7.80 -0.76
CA CYS A 136 5.75 -9.04 -0.51
C CYS A 136 4.90 -10.29 -0.79
N VAL A 137 3.65 -10.29 -0.32
CA VAL A 137 2.74 -11.42 -0.47
C VAL A 137 2.37 -11.63 -1.94
N ILE A 138 2.04 -10.56 -2.66
CA ILE A 138 1.74 -10.62 -4.09
C ILE A 138 2.96 -11.13 -4.85
N ASP A 139 4.14 -10.57 -4.61
CA ASP A 139 5.37 -10.98 -5.27
C ASP A 139 5.72 -12.45 -5.01
N TYR A 140 5.54 -12.92 -3.77
CA TYR A 140 5.74 -14.32 -3.41
C TYR A 140 4.84 -15.26 -4.21
N PHE A 141 3.53 -14.98 -4.26
CA PHE A 141 2.59 -15.83 -4.99
C PHE A 141 2.74 -15.73 -6.50
N SER A 142 3.15 -14.57 -7.04
CA SER A 142 3.42 -14.40 -8.46
C SER A 142 4.66 -15.17 -8.94
N ASN A 143 5.66 -15.32 -8.07
CA ASN A 143 6.94 -15.96 -8.42
C ASN A 143 7.06 -17.42 -7.95
N SER A 144 6.10 -17.92 -7.17
CA SER A 144 6.10 -19.30 -6.69
C SER A 144 5.61 -20.27 -7.77
N PRO A 145 6.35 -21.36 -8.06
CA PRO A 145 5.96 -22.33 -9.09
C PRO A 145 4.71 -23.15 -8.71
N GLU A 146 4.33 -23.12 -7.43
CA GLU A 146 3.16 -23.85 -6.90
C GLU A 146 1.83 -23.15 -7.22
N PHE A 147 1.88 -21.91 -7.71
CA PHE A 147 0.72 -21.09 -7.96
C PHE A 147 0.70 -20.60 -9.41
N THR A 148 -0.48 -20.61 -10.03
CA THR A 148 -0.71 -20.02 -11.35
C THR A 148 -1.62 -18.80 -11.22
N PRO A 149 -1.35 -17.70 -11.93
CA PRO A 149 -2.25 -16.56 -11.99
C PRO A 149 -3.61 -16.97 -12.59
N CYS A 150 -4.71 -16.55 -11.95
CA CYS A 150 -6.06 -16.70 -12.48
C CYS A 150 -6.54 -15.35 -13.00
N ASP A 151 -6.66 -15.21 -14.33
CA ASP A 151 -7.29 -14.09 -15.04
C ASP A 151 -6.99 -12.70 -14.45
N THR A 152 -5.74 -12.47 -13.99
CA THR A 152 -5.26 -11.23 -13.35
C THR A 152 -5.97 -10.80 -12.06
N THR A 153 -6.77 -11.67 -11.44
CA THR A 153 -7.54 -11.36 -10.21
C THR A 153 -7.12 -12.15 -8.97
N GLY A 154 -6.19 -13.10 -9.14
CA GLY A 154 -5.64 -13.86 -8.02
C GLY A 154 -4.72 -14.97 -8.49
N VAL A 155 -4.49 -15.93 -7.59
CA VAL A 155 -3.68 -17.12 -7.86
C VAL A 155 -4.45 -18.39 -7.50
N LYS A 156 -4.18 -19.47 -8.23
CA LYS A 156 -4.68 -20.81 -7.95
C LYS A 156 -3.51 -21.75 -7.72
N GLN A 157 -3.61 -22.65 -6.75
CA GLN A 157 -2.58 -23.66 -6.54
C GLN A 157 -2.59 -24.68 -7.69
N THR A 158 -1.45 -24.89 -8.34
CA THR A 158 -1.31 -25.70 -9.57
C THR A 158 -1.74 -27.16 -9.36
N ASN A 159 -1.57 -27.69 -8.15
CA ASN A 159 -1.87 -29.08 -7.78
C ASN A 159 -2.92 -29.22 -6.65
N GLY A 160 -3.65 -28.15 -6.32
CA GLY A 160 -4.64 -28.15 -5.25
C GLY A 160 -6.05 -28.43 -5.77
N ASN A 161 -6.60 -29.59 -5.42
CA ASN A 161 -8.05 -29.74 -5.30
C ASN A 161 -8.50 -28.88 -4.12
N LEU A 162 -9.21 -27.79 -4.39
CA LEU A 162 -10.23 -27.27 -3.48
C LEU A 162 -11.59 -27.61 -4.07
#